data_AF-A0A947A8S9-F1
#
_entry.id   AF-A0A947A8S9-F1
#
_cell.length_a   1.000
_cell.length_b   1.000
_cell.length_c   1.000
_cell.angle_alpha   90.00
_cell.angle_beta   90.00
_cell.angle_gamma   90.00
#
_symmetry.space_group_name_H-M   'P 1'
#
loop_
_entity.id
_entity.type
_entity.pdbx_description
1 polymer ?
#
loop_
_entity_poly.entity_id
_entity_poly.type
_entity_poly.pdbx_seq_one_letter_code
_entity_poly.pdbx_strand_id
1 'polypeptide(L)'
;MKKILAVLGLMSFFLLSAVIIWASSQNSEQEEPYDEDTYGPEEPIVWSSPQKSVVFSHKEHTLAADLSCEDCHDDLFEMEAGAAETYDDFN
;
A
#
# COMPACT_ATOMS: atom_id res chain seq x y z
N MET A 1 49.69 26.44 -1.10
CA MET A 1 49.01 25.89 -2.29
C MET A 1 48.53 24.45 -2.07
N LYS A 2 49.40 23.48 -1.74
CA LYS A 2 49.06 22.06 -1.59
C LYS A 2 47.99 21.76 -0.50
N LYS A 3 47.99 22.50 0.61
CA LYS A 3 46.96 22.41 1.67
C LYS A 3 45.61 23.02 1.26
N ILE A 4 45.61 24.07 0.43
CA ILE A 4 44.40 24.72 -0.08
C ILE A 4 43.72 23.82 -1.13
N LEU A 5 44.51 23.19 -1.99
CA LEU A 5 44.05 22.16 -2.93
C LEU A 5 43.44 20.95 -2.19
N ALA A 6 44.04 20.52 -1.07
CA ALA A 6 43.49 19.44 -0.25
C ALA A 6 42.15 19.82 0.41
N VAL A 7 42.01 21.04 0.92
CA VAL A 7 40.76 21.54 1.53
C VAL A 7 39.65 21.71 0.49
N LEU A 8 39.97 22.21 -0.71
CA LEU A 8 39.02 22.30 -1.82
C LEU A 8 38.56 20.91 -2.31
N GLY A 9 39.49 19.94 -2.35
CA GLY A 9 39.16 18.53 -2.63
C GLY A 9 38.24 17.91 -1.58
N LEU A 10 38.47 18.21 -0.29
CA LEU A 10 37.63 17.69 0.79
C LEU A 10 36.23 18.32 0.77
N MET A 11 36.12 19.64 0.59
CA MET A 11 34.83 20.33 0.50
C MET A 11 34.00 19.89 -0.70
N SER A 12 34.63 19.67 -1.86
CA SER A 12 33.93 19.17 -3.05
C SER A 12 33.41 17.74 -2.86
N PHE A 13 34.13 16.88 -2.15
CA PHE A 13 33.66 15.54 -1.81
C PHE A 13 32.43 15.56 -0.88
N PHE A 14 32.41 16.44 0.13
CA PHE A 14 31.26 16.61 1.01
C PHE A 14 30.03 17.15 0.27
N LEU A 15 30.22 18.13 -0.62
CA LEU A 15 29.12 18.67 -1.44
C LEU A 15 28.54 17.62 -2.38
N LEU A 16 29.39 16.82 -3.03
CA LEU A 16 28.93 15.73 -3.91
C LEU A 16 28.14 14.67 -3.13
N SER A 17 28.61 14.32 -1.93
CA SER A 17 27.92 13.36 -1.05
C SER A 17 26.55 13.88 -0.62
N ALA A 18 26.43 15.17 -0.29
CA ALA A 18 25.16 15.79 0.08
C ALA A 18 24.16 15.80 -1.10
N VAL A 19 24.62 16.04 -2.32
CA VAL A 19 23.79 15.98 -3.53
C VAL A 19 23.29 14.56 -3.79
N ILE A 20 24.14 13.54 -3.62
CA ILE A 20 23.75 12.14 -3.79
C ILE A 20 22.69 11.77 -2.75
N ILE A 21 22.87 12.14 -1.48
CA ILE A 21 21.90 11.86 -0.40
C ILE A 21 20.56 12.54 -0.70
N TRP A 22 20.57 13.80 -1.13
CA TRP A 22 19.36 14.54 -1.50
C TRP A 22 18.65 13.97 -2.74
N ALA A 23 19.41 13.45 -3.72
CA ALA A 23 18.86 12.76 -4.88
C ALA A 23 18.25 11.40 -4.49
N SER A 24 18.91 10.63 -3.62
CA SER A 24 18.33 9.37 -3.12
C SER A 24 17.08 9.58 -2.26
N SER A 25 16.97 10.70 -1.54
CA SER A 25 15.77 11.05 -0.77
C SER A 25 14.58 11.45 -1.65
N GLN A 26 14.80 11.86 -2.90
CA GLN A 26 13.72 12.12 -3.86
C GLN A 26 13.19 10.84 -4.52
N ASN A 27 13.94 9.74 -4.40
CA ASN A 27 13.67 8.49 -5.09
C ASN A 27 12.93 7.46 -4.21
N SER A 28 12.60 7.79 -2.94
CA SER A 28 12.10 6.83 -1.95
C SER A 28 10.59 6.85 -1.70
N GLU A 29 9.82 7.85 -2.15
CA GLU A 29 8.36 7.86 -1.92
C GLU A 29 7.64 8.48 -3.11
N GLN A 30 7.51 7.71 -4.19
CA GLN A 30 6.29 7.78 -4.98
C GLN A 30 5.49 6.56 -4.56
N GLU A 31 4.64 6.72 -3.56
CA GLU A 31 3.55 5.76 -3.32
C GLU A 31 2.72 5.78 -4.60
N GLU A 32 2.85 4.73 -5.42
CA GLU A 32 1.97 4.52 -6.56
C GLU A 32 0.53 4.59 -6.06
N PRO A 33 -0.38 5.27 -6.79
CA PRO A 33 -1.77 5.37 -6.38
C PRO A 33 -2.34 3.96 -6.16
N TYR A 34 -3.18 3.81 -5.13
CA TYR A 34 -3.81 2.53 -4.84
C TYR A 34 -4.60 2.04 -6.05
N ASP A 35 -4.33 0.80 -6.44
CA ASP A 35 -4.94 0.16 -7.60
C ASP A 35 -6.17 -0.63 -7.15
N GLU A 36 -7.34 0.03 -7.17
CA GLU A 36 -8.61 -0.59 -6.80
C GLU A 36 -9.02 -1.72 -7.75
N ASP A 37 -8.59 -1.67 -9.02
CA ASP A 37 -8.93 -2.71 -10.00
C ASP A 37 -8.17 -4.01 -9.70
N THR A 38 -6.96 -3.91 -9.16
CA THR A 38 -6.17 -5.09 -8.75
C THR A 38 -6.50 -5.54 -7.32
N TYR A 39 -6.65 -4.61 -6.39
CA TYR A 39 -6.70 -4.95 -4.96
C TYR A 39 -8.09 -4.86 -4.33
N GLY A 40 -9.12 -4.43 -5.06
CA GLY A 40 -10.44 -4.11 -4.53
C GLY A 40 -10.48 -2.75 -3.83
N PRO A 41 -11.58 -2.38 -3.14
CA PRO A 41 -11.65 -1.14 -2.37
C PRO A 41 -10.57 -1.00 -1.30
N GLU A 42 -10.00 0.22 -1.17
CA GLU A 42 -8.96 0.51 -0.18
C GLU A 42 -9.53 0.50 1.24
N GLU A 43 -10.70 1.11 1.40
CA GLU A 43 -11.41 1.17 2.67
C GLU A 43 -11.94 -0.21 3.06
N PRO A 44 -11.71 -0.64 4.32
CA PRO A 44 -12.17 -1.93 4.77
C PRO A 44 -13.70 -1.97 4.93
N ILE A 45 -14.28 -3.13 4.66
CA ILE A 45 -15.68 -3.40 4.97
C ILE A 45 -15.79 -3.68 6.47
N VAL A 46 -16.64 -2.91 7.15
CA VAL A 46 -16.95 -3.10 8.57
C VAL A 46 -18.35 -3.66 8.70
N TRP A 47 -18.46 -4.91 9.15
CA TRP A 47 -19.75 -5.58 9.29
C TRP A 47 -20.48 -5.11 10.55
N SER A 48 -21.76 -4.82 10.37
CA SER A 48 -22.68 -4.24 11.35
C SER A 48 -23.68 -5.26 11.90
N SER A 49 -23.90 -6.39 11.23
CA SER A 49 -24.75 -7.48 11.70
C SER A 49 -24.53 -8.78 10.90
N PRO A 50 -24.69 -9.97 11.51
CA PRO A 50 -24.59 -10.23 12.95
C PRO A 50 -23.14 -10.13 13.46
N GLN A 51 -22.15 -10.17 12.56
CA GLN A 51 -20.72 -10.14 12.84
C GLN A 51 -20.17 -8.73 13.14
N LYS A 52 -20.67 -8.09 14.21
CA LYS A 52 -20.45 -6.67 14.63
C LYS A 52 -19.00 -6.24 14.93
N SER A 53 -18.00 -7.06 14.61
CA SER A 53 -16.59 -6.78 14.90
C SER A 53 -15.65 -7.33 13.85
N VAL A 54 -16.18 -7.81 12.73
CA VAL A 54 -15.35 -8.28 11.62
C VAL A 54 -15.05 -7.08 10.73
N VAL A 55 -13.76 -6.85 10.51
CA VAL A 55 -13.24 -5.86 9.56
C VAL A 55 -12.60 -6.67 8.44
N PHE A 56 -13.10 -6.49 7.22
CA PHE A 56 -12.61 -7.18 6.04
C PHE A 56 -11.82 -6.22 5.16
N SER A 57 -10.58 -6.59 4.82
CA SER A 57 -9.72 -5.83 3.91
C SER A 57 -9.53 -6.62 2.62
N HIS A 58 -9.88 -6.02 1.48
CA HIS A 58 -9.63 -6.66 0.18
C HIS A 58 -8.14 -6.84 -0.05
N LYS A 59 -7.32 -5.83 0.26
CA LYS A 59 -5.85 -5.87 0.10
C LYS A 59 -5.20 -7.06 0.81
N GLU A 60 -5.62 -7.40 2.03
CA GLU A 60 -5.08 -8.59 2.72
C GLU A 60 -5.37 -9.89 1.97
N HIS A 61 -6.51 -9.97 1.28
CA HIS A 61 -6.91 -11.16 0.54
C HIS A 61 -6.32 -11.19 -0.88
N THR A 62 -6.31 -10.06 -1.59
CA THR A 62 -5.82 -9.96 -2.97
C THR A 62 -4.30 -9.86 -3.05
N LEU A 63 -3.66 -9.08 -2.17
CA LEU A 63 -2.21 -8.89 -2.18
C LEU A 63 -1.48 -9.90 -1.29
N ALA A 64 -1.92 -10.08 -0.03
CA ALA A 64 -1.18 -10.91 0.92
C ALA A 64 -1.51 -12.40 0.80
N ALA A 65 -2.77 -12.74 0.50
CA ALA A 65 -3.21 -14.12 0.30
C ALA A 65 -3.25 -14.56 -1.19
N ASP A 66 -2.95 -13.65 -2.12
CA ASP A 66 -2.89 -13.91 -3.58
C ASP A 66 -4.19 -14.51 -4.15
N LEU A 67 -5.34 -14.09 -3.60
CA LEU A 67 -6.66 -14.48 -4.07
C LEU A 67 -7.13 -13.55 -5.19
N SER A 68 -7.81 -14.13 -6.17
CA SER A 68 -8.48 -13.40 -7.25
C SER A 68 -9.86 -12.89 -6.82
N CYS A 69 -10.40 -11.92 -7.55
CA CYS A 69 -11.75 -11.40 -7.30
C CYS A 69 -12.82 -12.50 -7.43
N GLU A 70 -12.62 -13.44 -8.36
CA GLU A 70 -13.54 -14.55 -8.68
C GLU A 70 -13.64 -15.55 -7.53
N ASP A 71 -12.56 -15.72 -6.74
CA ASP A 71 -12.54 -16.64 -5.59
C ASP A 71 -13.60 -16.29 -4.52
N CYS A 72 -14.10 -15.05 -4.54
CA CYS A 72 -15.18 -14.58 -3.68
C CYS A 72 -16.44 -14.17 -4.45
N HIS A 73 -16.32 -13.44 -5.56
CA HIS A 73 -17.45 -12.74 -6.17
C HIS A 73 -18.30 -13.53 -7.16
N ASP A 74 -17.85 -14.71 -7.57
CA ASP A 74 -18.67 -15.58 -8.43
C ASP A 74 -19.72 -16.35 -7.64
N ASP A 75 -19.40 -16.73 -6.40
CA ASP A 75 -20.22 -17.66 -5.60
C ASP A 75 -20.48 -17.25 -4.14
N LEU A 76 -19.54 -16.57 -3.46
CA LEU A 76 -19.61 -16.36 -2.00
C LEU A 76 -20.22 -15.03 -1.59
N PHE A 77 -19.85 -13.94 -2.27
CA PHE A 77 -20.23 -12.59 -1.90
C PHE A 77 -20.55 -11.73 -3.12
N GLU A 78 -21.67 -11.04 -3.10
CA GLU A 78 -21.96 -10.01 -4.12
C GLU A 78 -20.94 -8.86 -4.01
N MET A 79 -20.66 -8.18 -5.14
CA MET A 79 -19.86 -6.95 -5.17
C MET A 79 -20.64 -5.74 -4.60
N GLU A 80 -21.26 -5.93 -3.43
CA GLU A 80 -22.03 -4.93 -2.69
C GLU A 80 -21.73 -5.05 -1.20
N ALA A 81 -21.06 -4.02 -0.64
CA ALA A 81 -20.70 -4.00 0.78
C ALA A 81 -21.97 -4.05 1.65
N GLY A 82 -22.00 -4.98 2.61
CA GLY A 82 -23.14 -5.15 3.51
C GLY A 82 -24.23 -6.11 3.00
N ALA A 83 -24.21 -6.56 1.73
CA ALA A 83 -25.24 -7.45 1.20
C ALA A 83 -25.38 -8.75 2.02
N ALA A 84 -24.24 -9.33 2.41
CA ALA A 84 -24.16 -10.55 3.21
C ALA A 84 -24.85 -10.44 4.58
N GLU A 85 -25.02 -9.25 5.14
CA GLU A 85 -25.70 -9.06 6.44
C GLU A 85 -27.17 -9.49 6.43
N THR A 86 -27.75 -9.60 5.24
CA THR A 86 -29.14 -10.02 5.03
C THR A 86 -29.29 -11.51 4.75
N TYR A 87 -28.19 -12.24 4.56
CA TYR A 87 -28.23 -13.66 4.23
C TYR A 87 -28.47 -14.49 5.49
N ASP A 88 -29.32 -15.51 5.36
CA ASP A 88 -29.71 -16.37 6.47
C ASP A 88 -28.55 -17.22 7.04
N ASP A 89 -27.47 -17.40 6.27
CA ASP A 89 -26.29 -18.20 6.63
C ASP A 89 -25.08 -17.36 7.07
N PHE A 90 -25.18 -16.03 7.01
CA PHE A 90 -24.13 -15.13 7.48
C PHE A 90 -24.26 -14.94 8.99
N ASN A 91 -23.58 -15.80 9.77
CA ASN A 91 -23.74 -15.95 11.22
C ASN A 91 -22.48 -15.59 11.99
#